data_AF-R1IH68-F1
#
_entry.id   AF-R1IH68-F1
#
_cell.length_a   1.000
_cell.length_b   1.000
_cell.length_c   1.000
_cell.angle_alpha   90.00
_cell.angle_beta   90.00
_cell.angle_gamma   90.00
#
_symmetry.space_group_name_H-M   'P 1'
#
loop_
_entity.id
_entity.type
_entity.pdbx_description
1 polymer ?
#
loop_
_entity_poly.entity_id
_entity_poly.type
_entity_poly.pdbx_seq_one_letter_code
_entity_poly.pdbx_strand_id
1 'polypeptide(L)' 'PAAAHCLAYTRSAGLAVAVTRLPVGLDAGGGWRDTVLPLPPGTWTDVLTGREVTGELALLFDRYPVALLVRGDA' A
#
# COMPACT_ATOMS: atom_id res chain seq x y z
N PRO A 1 -13.13 -1.17 6.83
CA PRO A 1 -12.10 -0.10 6.72
C PRO A 1 -11.19 0.06 7.97
N ALA A 2 -9.88 0.15 7.73
CA ALA A 2 -8.78 0.18 8.69
C ALA A 2 -7.72 1.27 8.35
N ALA A 3 -8.14 2.36 7.69
CA ALA A 3 -7.25 3.39 7.14
C ALA A 3 -6.28 4.00 8.16
N ALA A 4 -6.66 4.09 9.45
CA ALA A 4 -5.78 4.57 10.51
C ALA A 4 -4.52 3.72 10.73
N HIS A 5 -4.47 2.51 10.17
CA HIS A 5 -3.31 1.62 10.20
C HIS A 5 -2.38 1.82 9.00
N CYS A 6 -2.74 2.60 7.98
CA CYS A 6 -1.87 2.91 6.85
C CYS A 6 -1.30 4.32 7.00
N LEU A 7 0.02 4.44 6.96
CA LEU A 7 0.68 5.71 6.72
C LEU A 7 1.27 5.68 5.33
N ALA A 8 1.00 6.72 4.54
CA ALA A 8 1.53 6.85 3.20
C ALA A 8 1.95 8.28 2.89
N TYR A 9 2.96 8.41 2.03
CA TYR A 9 3.41 9.70 1.51
C TYR A 9 3.99 9.52 0.10
N THR A 10 4.07 10.62 -0.65
CA THR A 10 4.74 10.67 -1.94
C THR A 10 6.00 11.51 -1.86
N ARG A 11 7.00 11.19 -2.68
CA ARG A 11 8.22 12.02 -2.86
C ARG A 11 8.23 12.75 -4.19
N SER A 12 7.54 12.20 -5.18
CA SER A 12 7.29 12.76 -6.51
C SER A 12 5.96 12.21 -7.02
N ALA A 13 5.50 12.69 -8.18
CA ALA A 13 4.26 12.18 -8.80
C ALA A 13 4.31 10.69 -9.17
N GLY A 14 5.50 10.10 -9.29
CA GLY A 14 5.71 8.69 -9.65
C GLY A 14 6.22 7.81 -8.52
N LEU A 15 6.29 8.31 -7.27
CA LEU A 15 6.79 7.54 -6.14
C LEU A 15 5.89 7.69 -4.91
N ALA A 16 5.39 6.57 -4.40
CA ALA A 16 4.61 6.50 -3.17
C ALA A 16 5.22 5.47 -2.21
N VAL A 17 5.14 5.74 -0.92
CA VAL A 17 5.54 4.83 0.16
C VAL A 17 4.30 4.57 1.01
N ALA A 18 4.06 3.32 1.38
CA ALA A 18 2.99 2.95 2.29
C ALA A 18 3.52 1.96 3.35
N VAL A 19 3.13 2.16 4.61
CA VAL A 19 3.54 1.32 5.75
C VAL A 19 2.39 1.02 6.70
N THR A 20 2.46 -0.15 7.34
CA THR A 20 1.54 -0.54 8.41
C THR A 20 1.97 0.06 9.76
N ARG A 21 1.04 0.72 10.46
CA ARG A 21 1.18 1.13 11.87
C ARG A 21 0.16 0.41 12.74
N LEU A 22 0.53 0.19 14.01
CA LEU A 22 -0.30 -0.51 14.99
C LEU A 22 -0.79 -1.90 14.49
N PRO A 23 0.11 -2.80 14.07
CA PRO A 23 -0.27 -4.06 13.39
C PRO A 23 -1.07 -5.02 14.28
N VAL A 24 -0.82 -5.03 15.59
CA VAL A 24 -1.58 -5.87 16.55
C VAL A 24 -3.07 -5.47 16.56
N GLY A 25 -3.37 -4.17 16.56
CA GLY A 25 -4.75 -3.68 16.52
C GLY A 25 -5.41 -3.90 15.16
N LEU A 26 -4.62 -3.85 14.08
CA LEU A 26 -5.10 -4.17 12.73
C LEU A 26 -5.55 -5.63 12.65
N ASP A 27 -4.72 -6.56 13.12
CA ASP A 27 -5.03 -8.00 13.13
C ASP A 27 -6.25 -8.31 14.00
N ALA A 28 -6.27 -7.79 15.23
CA ALA A 28 -7.43 -7.92 16.12
C ALA A 28 -8.72 -7.30 15.54
N GLY A 29 -8.59 -6.29 14.67
CA GLY A 29 -9.68 -5.64 13.95
C GLY A 29 -10.12 -6.35 12.67
N GLY A 30 -9.62 -7.55 12.38
CA GLY A 30 -9.96 -8.34 11.20
C GLY A 30 -9.16 -7.97 9.94
N GLY A 31 -8.00 -7.35 10.10
CA GLY A 31 -7.10 -6.99 9.01
C GLY A 31 -7.58 -5.83 8.13
N TRP A 32 -6.98 -5.72 6.94
CA TRP A 32 -7.22 -4.61 6.01
C TRP A 32 -8.62 -4.58 5.40
N ARG A 33 -9.28 -5.73 5.24
CA ARG A 33 -10.64 -5.84 4.65
C ARG A 33 -10.71 -5.09 3.32
N ASP A 34 -11.64 -4.15 3.19
CA ASP A 34 -11.93 -3.31 2.04
C ASP A 34 -11.12 -1.99 2.01
N THR A 35 -10.06 -1.87 2.82
CA THR A 35 -9.29 -0.61 2.90
C THR A 35 -8.43 -0.43 1.65
N VAL A 36 -8.60 0.71 0.99
CA VAL A 36 -7.85 1.07 -0.22
C VAL A 36 -7.02 2.32 0.06
N LEU A 37 -5.77 2.33 -0.41
CA LEU A 37 -4.96 3.52 -0.61
C LEU A 37 -5.23 4.06 -2.01
N PRO A 38 -5.84 5.25 -2.15
CA PRO A 38 -6.03 5.85 -3.47
C PRO A 38 -4.67 6.14 -4.12
N LEU A 39 -4.41 5.50 -5.25
CA LEU A 39 -3.24 5.76 -6.09
C LEU A 39 -3.66 6.57 -7.32
N PRO A 40 -2.86 7.56 -7.75
CA PRO A 40 -3.09 8.21 -9.03
C PRO A 40 -3.14 7.20 -10.19
N PRO A 41 -3.86 7.50 -11.29
CA PRO A 41 -3.91 6.62 -12.45
C PRO A 41 -2.51 6.27 -12.99
N GLY A 42 -2.39 5.02 -13.43
CA GLY A 42 -1.17 4.43 -13.99
C GLY A 42 -0.88 3.06 -13.39
N THR A 43 0.12 2.38 -13.95
CA THR A 43 0.60 1.09 -13.45
C THR A 43 1.62 1.32 -12.35
N TRP A 44 1.38 0.73 -11.17
CA TRP A 44 2.26 0.84 -10.02
C TRP A 44 2.93 -0.50 -9.74
N THR A 45 4.25 -0.48 -9.55
CA THR A 45 5.04 -1.65 -9.17
C THR A 45 5.60 -1.44 -7.78
N ASP A 46 5.45 -2.45 -6.91
CA ASP A 46 6.18 -2.49 -5.65
C ASP A 46 7.62 -2.96 -5.89
N VAL A 47 8.58 -2.05 -5.70
CA VAL A 47 10.01 -2.29 -5.90
C VAL A 47 10.55 -3.41 -5.01
N LEU A 48 9.96 -3.61 -3.82
CA LEU A 48 10.43 -4.62 -2.86
C LEU A 48 10.10 -6.04 -3.29
N THR A 49 9.06 -6.21 -4.12
CA THR A 49 8.57 -7.52 -4.54
C THR A 49 8.59 -7.73 -6.06
N GLY A 50 8.76 -6.65 -6.84
CA GLY A 50 8.71 -6.65 -8.30
C GLY A 50 7.31 -6.86 -8.88
N ARG A 51 6.26 -6.82 -8.05
CA ARG A 51 4.88 -7.09 -8.47
C ARG A 51 4.19 -5.79 -8.87
N GLU A 52 3.39 -5.86 -9.93
CA GLU A 52 2.36 -4.86 -10.18
C GLU A 52 1.30 -4.94 -9.08
N VAL A 53 0.86 -3.79 -8.59
CA VAL A 53 -0.06 -3.71 -7.45
C VAL A 53 -1.14 -2.66 -7.70
N THR A 54 -2.27 -2.85 -7.02
CA THR A 54 -3.31 -1.84 -6.87
C THR A 54 -3.21 -1.20 -5.48
N GLY A 55 -4.12 -0.26 -5.19
CA GLY A 55 -4.24 0.37 -3.87
C GLY A 55 -4.89 -0.53 -2.80
N GLU A 56 -5.30 -1.76 -3.12
CA GLU A 56 -5.96 -2.65 -2.16
C GLU A 56 -4.98 -3.11 -1.07
N LEU A 57 -5.13 -2.58 0.15
CA LEU A 57 -4.11 -2.75 1.19
C LEU A 57 -3.94 -4.20 1.66
N ALA A 58 -5.00 -5.01 1.56
CA ALA A 58 -4.94 -6.43 1.85
C ALA A 58 -3.98 -7.19 0.92
N LEU A 59 -3.95 -6.82 -0.36
CA LEU A 59 -3.05 -7.39 -1.37
C LEU A 59 -1.67 -6.73 -1.32
N LEU A 60 -1.63 -5.41 -1.17
CA LEU A 60 -0.40 -4.63 -1.16
C LEU A 60 0.55 -5.07 -0.05
N PHE A 61 0.01 -5.41 1.13
CA PHE A 61 0.79 -5.82 2.30
C PHE A 61 0.74 -7.34 2.58
N ASP A 62 0.39 -8.15 1.58
CA ASP A 62 0.28 -9.62 1.72
C ASP A 62 1.61 -10.30 2.09
N ARG A 63 2.72 -9.68 1.68
CA ARG A 63 4.09 -10.21 1.85
C ARG A 63 4.89 -9.44 2.88
N TYR A 64 4.82 -8.11 2.84
CA TYR A 64 5.55 -7.23 3.75
C TYR A 64 4.62 -6.12 4.28
N PRO A 65 4.75 -5.68 5.55
CA PRO A 65 3.97 -4.57 6.11
C PRO A 65 4.46 -3.18 5.62
N VAL A 66 5.08 -3.13 4.45
CA VAL A 66 5.65 -1.97 3.79
C VAL A 66 5.67 -2.20 2.28
N ALA A 67 5.42 -1.15 1.51
CA ALA A 67 5.52 -1.15 0.06
C ALA A 67 6.21 0.13 -0.42
N LEU A 68 7.05 -0.01 -1.45
CA LEU A 68 7.68 1.11 -2.15
C LEU A 68 7.22 1.10 -3.60
N LEU A 69 6.33 2.03 -3.93
CA LEU A 69 5.62 2.02 -5.21
C LEU A 69 6.22 3.01 -6.17
N VAL A 70 6.56 2.53 -7.36
CA VAL A 70 6.94 3.35 -8.51
C VAL A 70 5.87 3.23 -9.59
N ARG A 71 5.50 4.37 -10.16
CA ARG A 71 4.60 4.41 -11.31
C ARG A 71 5.44 4.23 -12.57
N GLY A 72 5.08 3.24 -13.39
CA GLY A 72 5.66 3.10 -14.72
C GLY A 72 5.25 4.25 -15.63
N ASP A 73 6.09 4.55 -16.61
CA ASP A 73 5.69 5.40 -17.73
C ASP A 73 4.72 4.60 -18.61
N ALA A 74 3.60 5.23 -18.98
CA ALA A 74 2.58 4.64 -19.85
C ALA A 74 3.05 4.55 -21.32
#